data_AF-A0AAV6M1M0-F1
#
_entry.id   AF-A0AAV6M1M0-F1
#
_cell.length_a   1.000
_cell.length_b   1.000
_cell.length_c   1.000
_cell.angle_alpha   90.00
_cell.angle_beta   90.00
_cell.angle_gamma   90.00
#
_symmetry.space_group_name_H-M   'P 1'
#
loop_
_entity.id
_entity.type
_entity.pdbx_description
1 polymer ?
#
loop_
_entity_poly.entity_id
_entity_poly.type
_entity_poly.pdbx_seq_one_letter_code
_entity_poly.pdbx_strand_id
1 'polypeptide(L)'
;MKSYSALLFLVLLLPILAIAQNENQVGFWKPIADVDDPHIQEIGKFAVKENNLESKNNFVYKRVVSGKSQVTSGINYHLVIEVKDGSLDAQYQAVVLEKKWEHSKQLVSFMPVS
;
A
#
# COMPACT_ATOMS: atom_id res chain seq x y z
N MET A 1 -12.94 -50.37 -45.04
CA MET A 1 -12.63 -48.99 -45.46
C MET A 1 -12.20 -48.19 -44.23
N LYS A 2 -10.92 -47.81 -44.23
CA LYS A 2 -10.25 -46.68 -43.55
C LYS A 2 -10.58 -46.42 -42.06
N SER A 3 -9.64 -46.89 -41.24
CA SER A 3 -9.31 -46.49 -39.88
C SER A 3 -9.19 -44.97 -39.70
N TYR A 4 -9.67 -44.45 -38.56
CA TYR A 4 -9.17 -43.20 -37.99
C TYR A 4 -8.33 -43.50 -36.76
N SER A 5 -7.08 -43.12 -36.91
CA SER A 5 -5.94 -43.33 -36.03
C SER A 5 -5.96 -42.40 -34.83
N ALA A 6 -5.27 -42.82 -33.78
CA ALA A 6 -4.93 -42.04 -32.60
C ALA A 6 -4.27 -40.68 -32.95
N LEU A 7 -4.31 -39.81 -31.94
CA LEU A 7 -3.71 -38.47 -31.82
C LEU A 7 -4.53 -37.34 -32.45
N LEU A 8 -5.08 -36.49 -31.58
CA LEU A 8 -4.77 -35.07 -31.57
C LEU A 8 -5.15 -34.50 -30.19
N PHE A 9 -4.12 -34.29 -29.37
CA PHE A 9 -4.11 -33.29 -28.31
C PHE A 9 -4.60 -31.97 -28.94
N LEU A 10 -5.80 -31.52 -28.56
CA LEU A 10 -6.22 -30.14 -28.82
C LEU A 10 -6.28 -29.40 -27.48
N VAL A 11 -5.11 -29.28 -26.85
CA VAL A 11 -4.81 -28.14 -25.98
C VAL A 11 -4.62 -26.96 -26.94
N LEU A 12 -5.64 -26.14 -27.13
CA LEU A 12 -5.51 -24.89 -27.88
C LEU A 12 -6.36 -23.80 -27.22
N LEU A 13 -5.62 -22.86 -26.64
CA LEU A 13 -5.99 -21.51 -26.26
C LEU A 13 -7.10 -21.37 -25.21
N LEU A 14 -6.69 -21.40 -23.94
CA LEU A 14 -7.12 -20.30 -23.08
C LEU A 14 -6.42 -19.05 -23.63
N PRO A 15 -7.13 -18.05 -24.19
CA PRO A 15 -6.54 -16.73 -24.26
C PRO A 15 -6.26 -16.35 -22.80
N ILE A 16 -4.99 -16.35 -22.42
CA ILE A 16 -4.55 -15.55 -21.29
C ILE A 16 -4.99 -14.15 -21.71
N LEU A 17 -6.10 -13.66 -21.16
CA LEU A 17 -6.30 -12.22 -21.13
C LEU A 17 -5.13 -11.75 -20.28
N ALA A 18 -4.05 -11.37 -20.95
CA ALA A 18 -3.14 -10.37 -20.44
C ALA A 18 -4.03 -9.14 -20.28
N ILE A 19 -4.68 -9.06 -19.13
CA ILE A 19 -5.29 -7.83 -18.67
C ILE A 19 -4.06 -6.96 -18.45
N ALA A 20 -3.68 -6.19 -19.47
CA ALA A 20 -2.87 -5.01 -19.30
C ALA A 20 -3.66 -4.15 -18.32
N GLN A 21 -3.39 -4.31 -17.02
CA GLN A 21 -4.12 -3.61 -15.99
C GLN A 21 -3.84 -2.14 -16.21
N ASN A 22 -4.86 -1.42 -16.64
CA ASN A 22 -4.82 0.02 -16.78
C ASN A 22 -4.34 0.60 -15.44
N GLU A 23 -3.14 1.19 -15.43
CA GLU A 23 -2.45 1.56 -14.18
C GLU A 23 -3.14 2.70 -13.42
N ASN A 24 -4.18 3.31 -14.01
CA ASN A 24 -4.91 4.44 -13.45
C ASN A 24 -6.36 4.12 -13.06
N GLN A 25 -6.63 2.96 -12.44
CA GLN A 25 -7.96 2.66 -11.90
C GLN A 25 -8.13 3.28 -10.50
N VAL A 26 -8.93 4.35 -10.46
CA VAL A 26 -9.43 5.00 -9.23
C VAL A 26 -10.22 3.97 -8.39
N GLY A 27 -10.06 4.01 -7.07
CA GLY A 27 -10.91 3.26 -6.13
C GLY A 27 -10.39 1.89 -5.66
N PHE A 28 -9.39 1.28 -6.28
CA PHE A 28 -8.79 0.04 -5.75
C PHE A 28 -7.52 0.30 -4.94
N TRP A 29 -7.37 -0.41 -3.82
CA TRP A 29 -6.11 -0.44 -3.09
C TRP A 29 -5.07 -1.25 -3.85
N LYS A 30 -3.90 -0.66 -4.08
CA LYS A 30 -2.75 -1.29 -4.73
C LYS A 30 -1.60 -1.46 -3.74
N PRO A 31 -0.95 -2.63 -3.67
CA PRO A 31 0.24 -2.80 -2.85
C PRO A 31 1.33 -1.79 -3.25
N ILE A 32 2.04 -1.25 -2.26
CA ILE A 32 3.23 -0.44 -2.49
C ILE A 32 4.39 -1.43 -2.70
N ALA A 33 4.99 -1.42 -3.89
CA ALA A 33 6.05 -2.35 -4.25
C ALA A 33 7.37 -2.04 -3.53
N ASP A 34 7.75 -0.76 -3.47
CA ASP A 34 8.93 -0.28 -2.77
C ASP A 34 8.50 0.60 -1.60
N VAL A 35 8.54 0.03 -0.40
CA VAL A 35 8.26 0.79 0.83
C VAL A 35 9.46 1.60 1.29
N ASP A 36 10.66 1.31 0.78
CA ASP A 36 11.89 2.05 1.08
C ASP A 36 12.02 3.31 0.21
N ASP A 37 11.11 3.50 -0.76
CA ASP A 37 10.95 4.74 -1.51
C ASP A 37 10.94 5.94 -0.52
N PRO A 38 11.82 6.94 -0.72
CA PRO A 38 11.94 8.08 0.20
C PRO A 38 10.61 8.82 0.46
N HIS A 39 9.72 8.86 -0.52
CA HIS A 39 8.39 9.47 -0.42
C HIS A 39 7.50 8.68 0.55
N ILE A 40 7.52 7.35 0.46
CA ILE A 40 6.75 6.48 1.36
C ILE A 40 7.28 6.59 2.79
N GLN A 41 8.60 6.65 2.96
CA GLN A 41 9.22 6.89 4.27
C GLN A 41 8.87 8.29 4.82
N GLU A 42 8.80 9.32 3.97
CA GLU A 42 8.34 10.67 4.36
C GLU A 42 6.90 10.64 4.88
N ILE A 43 6.00 9.96 4.18
CA ILE A 43 4.60 9.82 4.59
C ILE A 43 4.50 9.09 5.94
N GLY A 44 5.30 8.04 6.15
CA GLY A 44 5.39 7.36 7.43
C GLY A 44 5.87 8.27 8.58
N LYS A 45 6.91 9.09 8.33
CA LYS A 45 7.40 10.07 9.30
C LYS A 45 6.34 11.13 9.63
N PHE A 46 5.63 11.61 8.61
CA PHE A 46 4.52 12.53 8.78
C PHE A 46 3.44 11.94 9.69
N ALA A 47 3.02 10.68 9.45
CA ALA A 47 1.99 10.04 10.26
C ALA A 47 2.36 9.94 11.75
N VAL A 48 3.60 9.52 12.06
CA VAL A 48 4.08 9.43 13.45
C VAL A 48 4.15 10.81 14.10
N LYS A 49 4.64 11.81 13.37
CA LYS A 49 4.72 13.18 13.87
C LYS A 49 3.33 13.73 14.22
N GLU A 50 2.36 13.62 13.32
CA GLU A 50 1.01 14.12 13.57
C GLU A 50 0.33 13.35 14.72
N ASN A 51 0.47 12.03 14.79
CA ASN A 51 -0.07 11.26 15.91
C ASN A 51 0.53 11.68 17.26
N ASN A 52 1.83 11.96 17.32
CA ASN A 52 2.47 12.45 18.54
C ASN A 52 1.91 13.83 18.96
N LEU A 53 1.61 14.70 18.00
CA LEU A 53 0.99 16.01 18.26
C LEU A 53 -0.45 15.87 18.76
N GLU A 54 -1.27 15.04 18.09
CA GLU A 54 -2.70 14.88 18.39
C GLU A 54 -2.94 14.10 19.69
N SER A 55 -2.22 12.99 19.89
CA SER A 55 -2.45 12.05 21.00
C SER A 55 -1.50 12.26 22.18
N LYS A 56 -0.59 13.24 22.12
CA LYS A 56 0.47 13.47 23.12
C LYS A 56 1.36 12.24 23.35
N ASN A 57 1.53 11.42 22.32
CA ASN A 57 2.46 10.29 22.31
C ASN A 57 3.89 10.78 22.08
N ASN A 58 4.87 9.91 22.31
CA ASN A 58 6.28 10.19 22.05
C ASN A 58 6.94 9.05 21.27
N PHE A 59 6.26 8.58 20.22
CA PHE A 59 6.77 7.49 19.39
C PHE A 59 7.93 7.98 18.53
N VAL A 60 9.00 7.19 18.44
CA VAL A 60 10.12 7.45 17.54
C VAL A 60 9.92 6.62 16.28
N TYR A 61 9.79 7.30 15.13
CA TYR A 61 9.69 6.64 13.83
C TYR A 61 10.90 5.75 13.55
N LYS A 62 10.68 4.50 13.12
CA LYS A 62 11.75 3.64 12.58
C LYS A 62 11.67 3.54 11.06
N ARG A 63 10.59 2.97 10.53
CA ARG A 63 10.38 2.75 9.09
C ARG A 63 8.94 2.38 8.76
N VAL A 64 8.58 2.48 7.49
CA VAL A 64 7.41 1.76 6.93
C VAL A 64 7.81 0.31 6.67
N VAL A 65 6.97 -0.65 7.05
CA VAL A 65 7.24 -2.09 6.86
C VAL A 65 6.41 -2.71 5.74
N SER A 66 5.21 -2.18 5.49
CA SER A 66 4.34 -2.59 4.38
C SER A 66 3.32 -1.48 4.13
N GLY A 67 2.64 -1.53 2.99
CA GLY A 67 1.55 -0.62 2.75
C GLY A 67 0.85 -0.82 1.42
N LYS A 68 -0.23 -0.08 1.24
CA LYS A 68 -1.01 -0.01 0.02
C LYS A 68 -1.47 1.42 -0.22
N SER A 69 -1.61 1.80 -1.49
CA SER A 69 -2.09 3.12 -1.89
C SER A 69 -3.42 3.00 -2.63
N GLN A 70 -4.22 4.06 -2.60
CA GLN A 70 -5.47 4.15 -3.35
C GLN A 70 -5.67 5.56 -3.87
N VAL A 71 -5.97 5.68 -5.15
CA VAL A 71 -6.35 6.96 -5.76
C VAL A 71 -7.80 7.28 -5.40
N THR A 72 -8.00 8.46 -4.81
CA THR A 72 -9.30 9.06 -4.45
C THR A 72 -9.33 10.53 -4.91
N SER A 73 -9.79 11.49 -4.12
CA SER A 73 -9.60 12.94 -4.34
C SER A 73 -8.19 13.41 -3.92
N GLY A 74 -7.19 12.54 -4.10
CA GLY A 74 -5.85 12.55 -3.54
C GLY A 74 -5.27 11.13 -3.61
N ILE A 75 -4.20 10.85 -2.87
CA ILE A 75 -3.68 9.50 -2.67
C ILE A 75 -3.81 9.16 -1.20
N ASN A 76 -4.58 8.11 -0.89
CA ASN A 76 -4.55 7.50 0.43
C ASN A 76 -3.39 6.52 0.49
N TYR A 77 -2.56 6.62 1.52
CA TYR A 77 -1.56 5.64 1.88
C TYR A 77 -2.00 4.95 3.16
N HIS A 78 -2.24 3.65 3.10
CA HIS A 78 -2.47 2.81 4.25
C HIS A 78 -1.17 2.05 4.53
N LEU A 79 -0.44 2.51 5.55
CA LEU A 79 0.90 2.05 5.89
C LEU A 79 0.88 1.26 7.19
N VAL A 80 1.70 0.24 7.29
CA VAL A 80 2.13 -0.32 8.57
C VAL A 80 3.50 0.28 8.89
N ILE A 81 3.60 0.91 10.05
CA ILE A 81 4.75 1.68 10.49
C ILE A 81 5.31 1.06 11.76
N GLU A 82 6.60 0.80 11.77
CA GLU A 82 7.34 0.40 12.96
C GLU A 82 7.83 1.66 13.71
N VAL A 83 7.57 1.71 15.01
CA VAL A 83 7.97 2.79 15.91
C VAL A 83 8.65 2.23 17.16
N LYS A 84 9.45 3.06 17.84
CA LYS A 84 9.77 2.83 19.24
C LYS A 84 8.76 3.52 20.13
N ASP A 85 8.14 2.75 21.01
CA ASP A 85 7.35 3.23 22.14
C ASP A 85 8.15 2.99 23.43
N GLY A 86 8.86 4.02 23.88
CA GLY A 86 9.85 3.91 24.95
C GLY A 86 10.97 2.93 24.58
N SER A 87 11.05 1.80 25.29
CA SER A 87 12.05 0.75 25.08
C SER A 87 11.59 -0.38 24.16
N LEU A 88 10.32 -0.39 23.75
CA LEU A 88 9.73 -1.47 22.96
C LEU A 88 9.52 -1.03 21.51
N ASP A 89 9.72 -1.95 20.58
CA ASP A 89 9.29 -1.77 19.20
C ASP A 89 7.81 -2.16 19.09
N ALA A 90 7.02 -1.32 18.43
CA ALA A 90 5.59 -1.54 18.19
C ALA A 90 5.25 -1.21 16.73
N GLN A 91 4.16 -1.79 16.23
CA GLN A 91 3.65 -1.51 14.88
C GLN A 91 2.28 -0.87 14.93
N TYR A 92 2.09 0.14 14.09
CA TYR A 92 0.84 0.87 13.94
C TYR A 92 0.44 0.92 12.47
N GLN A 93 -0.86 0.82 12.23
CA GLN A 93 -1.48 1.14 10.96
C GLN A 93 -1.77 2.63 10.92
N ALA A 94 -1.37 3.29 9.85
CA ALA A 94 -1.68 4.68 9.59
C ALA A 94 -2.34 4.84 8.22
N VAL A 95 -3.37 5.68 8.14
CA VAL A 95 -3.91 6.15 6.87
C VAL A 95 -3.59 7.63 6.73
N VAL A 96 -2.88 8.00 5.66
CA VAL A 96 -2.56 9.39 5.32
C VAL A 96 -3.16 9.72 3.96
N LEU A 97 -3.94 10.80 3.89
CA LEU A 97 -4.41 11.38 2.63
C LEU A 97 -3.42 12.47 2.19
N GLU A 98 -2.82 12.29 1.02
CA GLU A 98 -1.96 13.29 0.38
C GLU A 98 -2.65 13.90 -0.83
N LYS A 99 -2.56 15.22 -0.96
CA LYS A 99 -2.91 15.94 -2.19
C LYS A 99 -1.72 16.78 -2.63
N LYS A 100 -0.93 16.24 -3.56
CA LYS A 100 0.31 16.88 -4.02
C LYS A 100 0.10 18.27 -4.60
N TRP A 101 -1.01 18.50 -5.32
CA TRP A 101 -1.35 19.81 -5.91
C TRP A 101 -1.75 20.87 -4.88
N GLU A 102 -2.13 20.48 -3.67
CA GLU A 102 -2.44 21.36 -2.54
C GLU A 102 -1.25 21.47 -1.56
N HIS A 103 -0.14 20.77 -1.82
CA HIS A 103 0.97 20.60 -0.88
C HIS A 103 0.51 20.14 0.53
N SER A 104 -0.56 19.35 0.58
CA SER A 104 -1.21 18.97 1.84
C SER A 104 -1.11 17.47 2.10
N LYS A 105 -0.95 17.14 3.37
CA LYS A 105 -1.06 15.79 3.94
C LYS A 105 -1.94 15.86 5.18
N GLN A 106 -2.78 14.86 5.37
CA GLN A 106 -3.66 14.74 6.53
C GLN A 106 -3.58 13.33 7.10
N LEU A 107 -3.36 13.22 8.41
CA LEU A 107 -3.51 11.96 9.12
C LEU A 107 -5.01 11.66 9.25
N VAL A 108 -5.45 10.52 8.70
CA VAL A 108 -6.85 10.08 8.74
C VAL A 108 -7.08 9.12 9.90
N SER A 109 -6.13 8.22 10.14
CA SER A 109 -6.16 7.30 11.28
C SER A 109 -4.76 6.84 11.67
N PHE A 110 -4.61 6.49 12.95
CA PHE A 110 -3.40 5.87 13.50
C PHE A 110 -3.80 4.88 14.61
N MET A 111 -3.61 3.58 14.41
CA MET A 111 -4.12 2.52 15.29
C MET A 111 -3.10 1.40 15.46
N PRO A 112 -3.00 0.75 16.63
CA PRO A 112 -2.08 -0.37 16.84
C PRO A 112 -2.44 -1.54 15.89
N VAL A 113 -1.41 -2.23 15.39
CA VAL A 113 -1.59 -3.51 14.70
C VAL A 113 -1.89 -4.56 15.78
N SER A 114 -3.06 -5.21 15.70
CA SER A 114 -3.44 -6.33 16.59
C SER A 114 -2.84 -7.64 16.13
#